data_AF-A0A518JZ15-F1
#
_entry.id   AF-A0A518JZ15-F1
#
_cell.length_a   1.000
_cell.length_b   1.000
_cell.length_c   1.000
_cell.angle_alpha   90.00
_cell.angle_beta   90.00
_cell.angle_gamma   90.00
#
_symmetry.space_group_name_H-M   'P 1'
#
loop_
_entity.id
_entity.type
_entity.pdbx_description
1 polymer ?
#
loop_
_entity_poly.entity_id
_entity_poly.type
_entity_poly.pdbx_seq_one_letter_code
_entity_poly.pdbx_strand_id
1 'polypeptide(L)'
;MVSEKIPSAAPSRLAALCIPLRLATGWGPYPKKLSLLAALMLVLLRLSIGWQFYSEGTDKIQNGFDSSRFLSAARGPFADHFHSVVWDRDGGLRLDDEATQRRWQWYRNTAGSHFGFDDAQQKQADQVLKRTLNQYQFVLDNNVDELAEVDFGRQRLADLAARPERNDVASLIGQKETIEREWRQKLDPILSEVDNAWENLERDMNAVASDDQLRRHGHLELPPLRDQRIDTTVMDKFVPWFDCTIGVLLILGLFTPVAALAAAGFLFSVFLSQFPPATGPTSTYYQLIESMACLVIASTGAGRFAGLDSIIHAAFHRGRSHEQG
;
A
#
# COMPACT_ATOMS: atom_id res chain seq x y z
N MET A 1 4.59 -31.57 61.32
CA MET A 1 3.88 -31.41 60.04
C MET A 1 4.61 -30.37 59.21
N VAL A 2 5.55 -30.83 58.37
CA VAL A 2 6.29 -29.96 57.44
C VAL A 2 5.47 -29.87 56.17
N SER A 3 5.08 -28.65 55.79
CA SER A 3 4.34 -28.36 54.56
C SER A 3 5.31 -28.44 53.38
N GLU A 4 5.19 -29.50 52.59
CA GLU A 4 6.01 -29.74 51.41
C GLU A 4 5.52 -28.84 50.27
N LYS A 5 6.29 -27.79 49.98
CA LYS A 5 6.09 -26.92 48.81
C LYS A 5 6.42 -27.71 47.55
N ILE A 6 5.39 -28.10 46.79
CA ILE A 6 5.55 -28.66 45.44
C ILE A 6 6.22 -27.59 44.56
N PRO A 7 7.35 -27.87 43.90
CA PRO A 7 8.00 -26.90 43.02
C PRO A 7 7.16 -26.70 41.76
N SER A 8 6.83 -25.45 41.46
CA SER A 8 6.23 -25.02 40.19
C SER A 8 7.17 -25.41 39.04
N ALA A 9 6.80 -26.44 38.26
CA ALA A 9 7.51 -26.82 37.06
C ALA A 9 7.59 -25.63 36.08
N ALA A 10 8.81 -25.22 35.74
CA ALA A 10 9.03 -24.23 34.68
C ALA A 10 8.47 -24.78 33.35
N PRO A 11 7.82 -23.94 32.51
CA PRO A 11 7.25 -24.41 31.25
C PRO A 11 8.34 -25.05 30.37
N SER A 12 8.05 -26.22 29.79
CA SER A 12 8.96 -26.91 28.87
C SER A 12 9.38 -25.97 27.74
N ARG A 13 10.64 -26.05 27.28
CA ARG A 13 11.18 -25.17 26.22
C ARG A 13 10.33 -25.18 24.94
N LEU A 14 9.64 -26.30 24.65
CA LEU A 14 8.67 -26.45 23.56
C LEU A 14 7.40 -25.62 23.78
N ALA A 15 6.88 -25.55 25.01
CA ALA A 15 5.72 -24.73 25.33
C ALA A 15 6.00 -23.23 25.19
N ALA A 16 7.24 -22.79 25.43
CA ALA A 16 7.68 -21.41 25.20
C ALA A 16 7.85 -21.07 23.71
N LEU A 17 8.35 -22.02 22.91
CA LEU A 17 8.53 -21.87 21.47
C LEU A 17 7.20 -21.73 20.71
N CYS A 18 6.11 -22.32 21.24
CA CYS A 18 4.77 -22.31 20.62
C CYS A 18 3.87 -21.14 21.06
N ILE A 19 4.34 -20.27 21.96
CA ILE A 19 3.62 -19.05 22.40
C ILE A 19 3.18 -18.15 21.23
N PRO A 20 4.04 -17.78 20.26
CA PRO A 20 3.63 -16.89 19.16
C PRO A 20 2.51 -17.49 18.31
N LEU A 21 2.58 -18.80 18.01
CA LEU A 21 1.56 -19.48 17.22
C LEU A 21 0.23 -19.60 17.98
N ARG A 22 0.28 -19.78 19.31
CA ARG A 22 -0.90 -19.78 20.17
C ARG A 22 -1.60 -18.42 20.16
N LEU A 23 -0.83 -17.33 20.29
CA LEU A 23 -1.36 -15.96 20.23
C LEU A 23 -1.96 -15.65 18.85
N ALA A 24 -1.34 -16.17 17.78
CA ALA A 24 -1.85 -16.02 16.43
C ALA A 24 -3.22 -16.67 16.19
N THR A 25 -3.60 -17.68 17.00
CA THR A 25 -4.93 -18.33 16.97
C THR A 25 -5.87 -17.88 18.11
N GLY A 26 -5.47 -16.87 18.90
CA GLY A 26 -6.31 -16.19 19.88
C GLY A 26 -5.69 -15.97 21.26
N TRP A 27 -6.15 -14.94 21.96
CA TRP A 27 -5.53 -14.34 23.15
C TRP A 27 -5.76 -15.08 24.48
N GLY A 28 -6.38 -16.26 24.48
CA GLY A 28 -6.76 -16.95 25.72
C GLY A 28 -7.35 -18.35 25.52
N PRO A 29 -7.90 -18.99 26.57
CA PRO A 29 -8.65 -20.25 26.46
C PRO A 29 -9.91 -20.07 25.60
N TYR A 30 -10.54 -21.17 25.14
CA TYR A 30 -11.83 -21.09 24.45
C TYR A 30 -12.84 -20.29 25.29
N PRO A 31 -13.58 -19.34 24.68
CA PRO A 31 -14.64 -18.63 25.39
C PRO A 31 -15.73 -19.61 25.79
N LYS A 32 -15.84 -19.88 27.10
CA LYS A 32 -16.73 -20.93 27.65
C LYS A 32 -18.22 -20.55 27.66
N LYS A 33 -18.60 -19.33 27.25
CA LYS A 33 -19.96 -18.77 27.40
C LYS A 33 -20.38 -17.88 26.21
N LEU A 34 -20.38 -18.42 25.00
CA LEU A 34 -21.04 -17.79 23.84
C LEU A 34 -22.28 -18.62 23.46
N SER A 35 -23.40 -17.96 23.17
CA SER A 35 -24.57 -18.65 22.62
C SER A 35 -24.26 -19.14 21.20
N LEU A 36 -24.94 -20.21 20.76
CA LEU A 36 -24.80 -20.72 19.40
C LEU A 36 -25.06 -19.63 18.35
N LEU A 37 -26.07 -18.78 18.61
CA LEU A 37 -26.40 -17.66 17.74
C LEU A 37 -25.26 -16.62 17.68
N ALA A 38 -24.66 -16.28 18.81
CA ALA A 38 -23.53 -15.35 18.84
C ALA A 38 -22.31 -15.92 18.09
N ALA A 39 -22.01 -17.21 18.27
CA ALA A 39 -20.96 -17.89 17.51
C ALA A 39 -21.26 -17.88 16.00
N LEU A 40 -22.50 -18.15 15.60
CA LEU A 40 -22.93 -18.09 14.20
C LEU A 40 -22.76 -16.69 13.61
N MET A 41 -23.18 -15.64 14.33
CA MET A 41 -23.05 -14.25 13.88
C MET A 41 -21.58 -13.84 13.73
N LEU A 42 -20.69 -14.29 14.63
CA LEU A 42 -19.25 -14.05 14.50
C LEU A 42 -18.66 -14.76 13.27
N VAL A 43 -19.11 -15.99 12.98
CA VAL A 43 -18.68 -16.71 11.76
C VAL A 43 -19.18 -15.97 10.51
N LEU A 44 -20.44 -15.55 10.48
CA LEU A 44 -20.98 -14.79 9.34
C LEU A 44 -20.25 -13.47 9.16
N LEU A 45 -20.00 -12.72 10.22
CA LEU A 45 -19.22 -11.47 10.16
C LEU A 45 -17.81 -11.71 9.61
N ARG A 46 -17.14 -12.77 10.09
CA ARG A 46 -15.80 -13.17 9.61
C ARG A 46 -15.81 -13.51 8.12
N LEU A 47 -16.78 -14.30 7.67
CA LEU A 47 -16.90 -14.71 6.27
C LEU A 47 -17.25 -13.52 5.36
N SER A 48 -18.14 -12.62 5.79
CA SER A 48 -18.51 -11.43 5.02
C SER A 48 -17.32 -10.48 4.83
N ILE A 49 -16.59 -10.16 5.90
CA ILE A 49 -15.39 -9.31 5.81
C ILE A 49 -14.29 -10.00 5.00
N GLY A 50 -14.07 -11.30 5.24
CA GLY A 50 -13.10 -12.07 4.46
C GLY A 50 -13.43 -12.09 2.96
N TRP A 51 -14.72 -12.23 2.61
CA TRP A 51 -15.19 -12.16 1.23
C TRP A 51 -14.97 -10.77 0.61
N GLN A 52 -15.29 -9.71 1.34
CA GLN A 52 -15.05 -8.33 0.90
C GLN A 52 -13.57 -8.12 0.53
N PHE A 53 -12.65 -8.36 1.46
CA PHE A 53 -11.21 -8.23 1.25
C PHE A 53 -10.70 -9.10 0.10
N TYR A 54 -11.16 -10.35 0.01
CA TYR A 54 -10.78 -11.24 -1.09
C TYR A 54 -11.24 -10.68 -2.44
N SER A 55 -12.52 -10.30 -2.54
CA SER A 55 -13.10 -9.77 -3.78
C SER A 55 -12.41 -8.50 -4.23
N GLU A 56 -12.18 -7.54 -3.31
CA GLU A 56 -11.44 -6.31 -3.61
C GLU A 56 -9.99 -6.59 -4.00
N GLY A 57 -9.30 -7.49 -3.29
CA GLY A 57 -7.92 -7.87 -3.61
C GLY A 57 -7.81 -8.49 -5.00
N THR A 58 -8.74 -9.39 -5.37
CA THR A 58 -8.76 -9.99 -6.71
C THR A 58 -9.08 -9.00 -7.81
N ASP A 59 -9.98 -8.05 -7.56
CA ASP A 59 -10.32 -6.99 -8.51
C ASP A 59 -9.10 -6.08 -8.75
N LYS A 60 -8.43 -5.65 -7.69
CA LYS A 60 -7.19 -4.86 -7.75
C LYS A 60 -6.05 -5.56 -8.49
N ILE A 61 -5.92 -6.88 -8.34
CA ILE A 61 -4.91 -7.69 -9.07
C ILE A 61 -5.24 -7.74 -10.57
N GLN A 62 -6.52 -7.86 -10.94
CA GLN A 62 -6.93 -8.04 -12.34
C GLN A 62 -7.01 -6.71 -13.11
N ASN A 63 -7.53 -5.68 -12.48
CA ASN A 63 -7.84 -4.40 -13.11
C ASN A 63 -6.81 -3.29 -12.80
N GLY A 64 -5.79 -3.60 -12.00
CA GLY A 64 -4.82 -2.64 -11.50
C GLY A 64 -5.33 -1.86 -10.30
N PHE A 65 -4.41 -1.22 -9.57
CA PHE A 65 -4.71 -0.44 -8.39
C PHE A 65 -3.78 0.77 -8.32
N ASP A 66 -4.34 1.94 -8.02
CA ASP A 66 -3.62 3.21 -7.84
C ASP A 66 -4.14 3.91 -6.59
N SER A 67 -3.30 3.99 -5.57
CA SER A 67 -3.57 4.68 -4.31
C SER A 67 -3.15 6.15 -4.32
N SER A 68 -2.42 6.61 -5.35
CA SER A 68 -1.87 7.96 -5.43
C SER A 68 -2.95 9.02 -5.35
N ARG A 69 -4.03 8.88 -6.11
CA ARG A 69 -5.14 9.85 -6.11
C ARG A 69 -5.83 9.95 -4.74
N PHE A 70 -6.02 8.81 -4.09
CA PHE A 70 -6.68 8.75 -2.79
C PHE A 70 -5.82 9.40 -1.68
N LEU A 71 -4.53 9.05 -1.64
CA LEU A 71 -3.59 9.59 -0.65
C LEU A 71 -3.22 11.05 -0.92
N SER A 72 -3.16 11.48 -2.18
CA SER A 72 -2.95 12.89 -2.54
C SER A 72 -4.10 13.80 -2.13
N ALA A 73 -5.30 13.24 -1.98
CA ALA A 73 -6.48 13.93 -1.51
C ALA A 73 -6.66 13.85 0.01
N ALA A 74 -5.66 13.34 0.75
CA ALA A 74 -5.74 13.21 2.20
C ALA A 74 -5.91 14.58 2.89
N ARG A 75 -6.67 14.59 3.98
CA ARG A 75 -7.02 15.80 4.73
C ARG A 75 -6.93 15.58 6.23
N GLY A 76 -6.89 16.70 6.95
CA GLY A 76 -6.87 16.71 8.41
C GLY A 76 -5.46 16.63 9.00
N PRO A 77 -5.35 16.32 10.30
CA PRO A 77 -4.09 16.46 11.04
C PRO A 77 -2.99 15.49 10.60
N PHE A 78 -3.33 14.43 9.88
CA PHE A 78 -2.39 13.43 9.38
C PHE A 78 -2.12 13.56 7.87
N ALA A 79 -2.65 14.58 7.20
CA ALA A 79 -2.53 14.74 5.74
C ALA A 79 -1.07 14.71 5.28
N ASP A 80 -0.18 15.45 5.96
CA ASP A 80 1.25 15.50 5.63
C ASP A 80 1.92 14.11 5.66
N HIS A 81 1.50 13.23 6.57
CA HIS A 81 2.03 11.86 6.62
C HIS A 81 1.60 11.04 5.38
N PHE A 82 0.33 11.10 5.01
CA PHE A 82 -0.16 10.39 3.82
C PHE A 82 0.39 10.98 2.52
N HIS A 83 0.54 12.30 2.47
CA HIS A 83 1.18 12.99 1.36
C HIS A 83 2.65 12.62 1.19
N SER A 84 3.37 12.36 2.29
CA SER A 84 4.80 12.02 2.22
C SER A 84 5.09 10.70 1.51
N VAL A 85 4.12 9.77 1.49
CA VAL A 85 4.25 8.47 0.82
C VAL A 85 3.71 8.49 -0.61
N VAL A 86 3.12 9.59 -1.07
CA VAL A 86 2.72 9.73 -2.47
C VAL A 86 3.97 9.86 -3.33
N TRP A 87 4.10 8.95 -4.30
CA TRP A 87 5.23 8.96 -5.22
C TRP A 87 5.30 10.28 -5.99
N ASP A 88 6.48 10.90 -5.94
CA ASP A 88 6.83 12.10 -6.71
C ASP A 88 5.72 13.16 -6.71
N ARG A 89 5.15 13.38 -5.52
CA ARG A 89 3.98 14.22 -5.28
C ARG A 89 4.13 15.64 -5.80
N ASP A 90 5.37 16.13 -5.83
CA ASP A 90 5.76 17.47 -6.25
C ASP A 90 6.51 17.47 -7.60
N GLY A 91 6.62 16.32 -8.26
CA GLY A 91 7.26 16.18 -9.56
C GLY A 91 8.79 16.33 -9.54
N GLY A 92 9.41 16.45 -8.37
CA GLY A 92 10.85 16.70 -8.24
C GLY A 92 11.72 15.61 -8.88
N LEU A 93 11.26 14.36 -8.90
CA LEU A 93 12.00 13.26 -9.53
C LEU A 93 11.86 13.28 -11.05
N ARG A 94 10.65 13.42 -11.58
CA ARG A 94 10.42 13.35 -13.04
C ARG A 94 10.75 14.65 -13.78
N LEU A 95 10.82 15.77 -13.07
CA LEU A 95 11.29 17.05 -13.61
C LEU A 95 12.80 17.25 -13.45
N ASP A 96 13.50 16.39 -12.70
CA ASP A 96 14.96 16.35 -12.71
C ASP A 96 15.43 15.81 -14.07
N ASP A 97 15.87 16.74 -14.91
CA ASP A 97 16.32 16.47 -16.26
C ASP A 97 17.43 15.41 -16.28
N GLU A 98 18.47 15.59 -15.46
CA GLU A 98 19.58 14.65 -15.45
C GLU A 98 19.16 13.25 -14.95
N ALA A 99 18.34 13.19 -13.90
CA ALA A 99 17.85 11.90 -13.39
C ALA A 99 16.97 11.18 -14.42
N THR A 100 16.10 11.92 -15.10
CA THR A 100 15.22 11.41 -16.15
C THR A 100 16.02 10.91 -17.35
N GLN A 101 16.97 11.70 -17.85
CA GLN A 101 17.86 11.31 -18.94
C GLN A 101 18.65 10.05 -18.60
N ARG A 102 19.26 9.99 -17.41
CA ARG A 102 20.00 8.81 -16.95
C ARG A 102 19.11 7.57 -16.88
N ARG A 103 17.89 7.71 -16.38
CA ARG A 103 16.93 6.61 -16.26
C ARG A 103 16.49 6.08 -17.62
N TRP A 104 16.19 6.96 -18.56
CA TRP A 104 15.76 6.58 -19.90
C TRP A 104 16.91 5.95 -20.70
N GLN A 105 18.14 6.45 -20.54
CA GLN A 105 19.33 5.83 -21.10
C GLN A 105 19.56 4.42 -20.53
N TRP A 106 19.43 4.26 -19.21
CA TRP A 106 19.50 2.95 -18.57
C TRP A 106 18.43 2.00 -19.13
N TYR A 107 17.21 2.49 -19.31
CA TYR A 107 16.10 1.69 -19.85
C TYR A 107 16.37 1.25 -21.29
N ARG A 108 16.83 2.15 -22.17
CA ARG A 108 17.25 1.82 -23.54
C ARG A 108 18.33 0.74 -23.57
N ASN A 109 19.33 0.82 -22.69
CA ASN A 109 20.40 -0.19 -22.61
C ASN A 109 19.87 -1.54 -22.09
N THR A 110 18.95 -1.49 -21.13
CA THR A 110 18.28 -2.66 -20.56
C THR A 110 17.42 -3.35 -21.60
N ALA A 111 16.63 -2.61 -22.40
CA ALA A 111 15.83 -3.14 -23.49
C ALA A 111 16.70 -3.87 -24.53
N GLY A 112 17.82 -3.26 -24.94
CA GLY A 112 18.76 -3.90 -25.88
C GLY A 112 19.32 -5.22 -25.35
N SER A 113 19.57 -5.31 -24.05
CA SER A 113 20.07 -6.54 -23.40
C SER A 113 18.96 -7.58 -23.18
N HIS A 114 17.76 -7.14 -22.82
CA HIS A 114 16.59 -7.98 -22.53
C HIS A 114 16.08 -8.68 -23.79
N PHE A 115 15.98 -7.95 -24.91
CA PHE A 115 15.50 -8.49 -26.18
C PHE A 115 16.61 -9.02 -27.10
N GLY A 116 17.87 -8.69 -26.81
CA GLY A 116 19.00 -9.03 -27.68
C GLY A 116 18.94 -8.31 -29.02
N PHE A 117 18.87 -6.98 -29.00
CA PHE A 117 18.76 -6.15 -30.21
C PHE A 117 19.97 -6.28 -31.14
N ASP A 118 19.71 -6.46 -32.44
CA ASP A 118 20.71 -6.39 -33.50
C ASP A 118 21.14 -4.95 -33.83
N ASP A 119 22.14 -4.77 -34.69
CA ASP A 119 22.68 -3.44 -35.03
C ASP A 119 21.64 -2.46 -35.60
N ALA A 120 20.61 -2.95 -36.28
CA ALA A 120 19.55 -2.11 -36.81
C ALA A 120 18.56 -1.69 -35.70
N GLN A 121 18.17 -2.64 -34.85
CA GLN A 121 17.34 -2.42 -33.68
C GLN A 121 18.02 -1.48 -32.67
N GLN A 122 19.34 -1.61 -32.46
CA GLN A 122 20.12 -0.70 -31.62
C GLN A 122 20.01 0.75 -32.11
N LYS A 123 20.16 0.97 -33.42
CA LYS A 123 20.00 2.30 -34.02
C LYS A 123 18.58 2.84 -33.90
N GLN A 124 17.58 1.96 -34.08
CA GLN A 124 16.18 2.35 -33.90
C GLN A 124 15.87 2.72 -32.44
N ALA A 125 16.39 1.96 -31.47
CA ALA A 125 16.26 2.26 -30.05
C ALA A 125 16.92 3.61 -29.69
N ASP A 126 18.08 3.93 -30.27
CA ASP A 126 18.74 5.24 -30.10
C ASP A 126 17.88 6.39 -30.66
N GLN A 127 17.23 6.18 -31.81
CA GLN A 127 16.33 7.17 -32.40
C GLN A 127 15.08 7.38 -31.54
N VAL A 128 14.50 6.30 -31.00
CA VAL A 128 13.36 6.38 -30.08
C VAL A 128 13.75 7.20 -28.86
N LEU A 129 14.85 6.85 -28.19
CA LEU A 129 15.34 7.57 -27.01
C LEU A 129 15.58 9.05 -27.31
N LYS A 130 16.30 9.37 -28.40
CA LYS A 130 16.58 10.75 -28.79
C LYS A 130 15.31 11.55 -29.03
N ARG A 131 14.33 10.97 -29.73
CA ARG A 131 13.06 11.64 -30.01
C ARG A 131 12.29 11.91 -28.72
N THR A 132 12.19 10.93 -27.82
CA THR A 132 11.49 11.12 -26.54
C THR A 132 12.20 12.16 -25.67
N LEU A 133 13.53 12.15 -25.61
CA LEU A 133 14.31 13.16 -24.90
C LEU A 133 14.06 14.58 -25.44
N ASN A 134 13.99 14.74 -26.76
CA ASN A 134 13.64 16.03 -27.34
C ASN A 134 12.21 16.48 -26.99
N GLN A 135 11.25 15.55 -26.94
CA GLN A 135 9.88 15.86 -26.51
C GLN A 135 9.85 16.29 -25.04
N TYR A 136 10.55 15.55 -24.17
CA TYR A 136 10.69 15.89 -22.76
C TYR A 136 11.32 17.28 -22.56
N GLN A 137 12.43 17.55 -23.23
CA GLN A 137 13.09 18.86 -23.16
C GLN A 137 12.16 19.98 -23.63
N PHE A 138 11.42 19.75 -24.71
CA PHE A 138 10.43 20.71 -25.20
C PHE A 138 9.33 21.01 -24.18
N VAL A 139 8.87 20.00 -23.43
CA VAL A 139 7.92 20.20 -22.33
C VAL A 139 8.53 21.09 -21.24
N LEU A 140 9.77 20.82 -20.83
CA LEU A 140 10.44 21.65 -19.82
C LEU A 140 10.66 23.09 -20.30
N ASP A 141 11.19 23.26 -21.51
CA ASP A 141 11.52 24.56 -22.09
C ASP A 141 10.28 25.44 -22.31
N ASN A 142 9.14 24.85 -22.69
CA ASN A 142 7.91 25.60 -22.89
C ASN A 142 7.20 26.01 -21.60
N ASN A 143 7.52 25.36 -20.48
CA ASN A 143 6.85 25.57 -19.20
C ASN A 143 7.79 26.18 -18.15
N VAL A 144 8.89 26.82 -18.56
CA VAL A 144 9.90 27.40 -17.65
C VAL A 144 9.27 28.41 -16.69
N ASP A 145 8.38 29.26 -17.18
CA ASP A 145 7.73 30.30 -16.37
C ASP A 145 6.77 29.67 -15.35
N GLU A 146 5.96 28.69 -15.78
CA GLU A 146 5.05 27.94 -14.91
C GLU A 146 5.81 27.15 -13.84
N LEU A 147 6.92 26.50 -14.20
CA LEU A 147 7.77 25.76 -13.27
C LEU A 147 8.42 26.70 -12.24
N ALA A 148 8.87 27.89 -12.66
CA ALA A 148 9.37 28.90 -11.73
C ALA A 148 8.28 29.35 -10.75
N GLU A 149 7.05 29.54 -11.21
CA GLU A 149 5.91 29.86 -10.34
C GLU A 149 5.58 28.73 -9.35
N VAL A 150 5.66 27.47 -9.79
CA VAL A 150 5.50 26.31 -8.91
C VAL A 150 6.55 26.34 -7.80
N ASP A 151 7.81 26.61 -8.14
CA ASP A 151 8.90 26.68 -7.17
C ASP A 151 8.74 27.83 -6.17
N PHE A 152 8.26 28.99 -6.62
CA PHE A 152 7.86 30.07 -5.71
C PHE A 152 6.72 29.64 -4.77
N GLY A 153 5.74 28.90 -5.27
CA GLY A 153 4.67 28.31 -4.47
C GLY A 153 5.20 27.37 -3.38
N ARG A 154 6.16 26.49 -3.72
CA ARG A 154 6.84 25.60 -2.76
C ARG A 154 7.58 26.38 -1.69
N GLN A 155 8.35 27.40 -2.06
CA GLN A 155 9.09 28.24 -1.12
C GLN A 155 8.15 28.94 -0.13
N ARG A 156 7.02 29.49 -0.61
CA ARG A 156 5.99 30.09 0.25
C ARG A 156 5.44 29.08 1.27
N LEU A 157 5.26 27.83 0.87
CA LEU A 157 4.78 26.77 1.77
C LEU A 157 5.83 26.42 2.84
N ALA A 158 7.10 26.34 2.46
CA ALA A 158 8.21 26.11 3.39
C ALA A 158 8.35 27.26 4.40
N ASP A 159 8.25 28.51 3.94
CA ASP A 159 8.28 29.70 4.81
C ASP A 159 7.11 29.73 5.79
N LEU A 160 5.93 29.28 5.38
CA LEU A 160 4.78 29.16 6.28
C LEU A 160 4.99 28.08 7.34
N ALA A 161 5.61 26.95 6.98
CA ALA A 161 5.94 25.89 7.92
C ALA A 161 6.99 26.32 8.95
N ALA A 162 7.89 27.25 8.59
CA ALA A 162 8.94 27.75 9.48
C ALA A 162 8.48 28.78 10.53
N ARG A 163 7.24 29.30 10.45
CA ARG A 163 6.73 30.35 11.35
C ARG A 163 6.00 29.74 12.57
N PRO A 164 6.53 29.88 13.81
CA PRO A 164 5.93 29.29 15.01
C PRO A 164 4.67 30.01 15.52
N GLU A 165 4.37 31.23 15.05
CA GLU A 165 3.53 32.19 15.79
C GLU A 165 2.06 32.30 15.33
N ARG A 166 1.58 31.48 14.40
CA ARG A 166 0.16 31.49 13.97
C ARG A 166 -0.62 30.29 14.50
N ASN A 167 -0.95 30.28 15.79
CA ASN A 167 -1.69 29.20 16.44
C ASN A 167 -3.21 29.19 16.14
N ASP A 168 -3.62 29.47 14.91
CA ASP A 168 -4.99 29.18 14.47
C ASP A 168 -4.94 28.03 13.46
N VAL A 169 -4.83 26.83 14.02
CA VAL A 169 -4.48 25.57 13.32
C VAL A 169 -5.37 25.34 12.10
N ALA A 170 -6.66 25.67 12.19
CA ALA A 170 -7.61 25.50 11.09
C ALA A 170 -7.36 26.49 9.94
N SER A 171 -7.11 27.77 10.23
CA SER A 171 -6.84 28.79 9.20
C SER A 171 -5.50 28.54 8.50
N LEU A 172 -4.49 28.06 9.24
CA LEU A 172 -3.21 27.67 8.66
C LEU A 172 -3.31 26.46 7.74
N ILE A 173 -4.07 25.42 8.13
CA ILE A 173 -4.29 24.25 7.27
C ILE A 173 -4.96 24.67 5.96
N GLY A 174 -6.04 25.46 6.03
CA GLY A 174 -6.72 25.96 4.83
C GLY A 174 -5.84 26.84 3.93
N GLN A 175 -4.94 27.64 4.51
CA GLN A 175 -3.96 28.44 3.76
C GLN A 175 -2.95 27.55 3.02
N LYS A 176 -2.40 26.52 3.70
CA LYS A 176 -1.47 25.56 3.09
C LYS A 176 -2.13 24.82 1.93
N GLU A 177 -3.34 24.29 2.14
CA GLU A 177 -4.12 23.60 1.11
C GLU A 177 -4.41 24.49 -0.11
N THR A 178 -4.67 25.78 0.12
CA THR A 178 -4.94 26.73 -0.97
C THR A 178 -3.69 26.99 -1.80
N ILE A 179 -2.56 27.30 -1.15
CA ILE A 179 -1.28 27.51 -1.84
C ILE A 179 -0.88 26.25 -2.61
N GLU A 180 -1.06 25.07 -2.00
CA GLU A 180 -0.79 23.81 -2.67
C GLU A 180 -1.62 23.61 -3.92
N ARG A 181 -2.93 23.81 -3.83
CA ARG A 181 -3.83 23.69 -4.96
C ARG A 181 -3.48 24.66 -6.09
N GLU A 182 -3.06 25.89 -5.78
CA GLU A 182 -2.66 26.90 -6.77
C GLU A 182 -1.49 26.42 -7.63
N TRP A 183 -0.39 25.96 -7.01
CA TRP A 183 0.75 25.50 -7.80
C TRP A 183 0.51 24.14 -8.46
N ARG A 184 -0.26 23.23 -7.82
CA ARG A 184 -0.64 21.95 -8.45
C ARG A 184 -1.43 22.11 -9.72
N GLN A 185 -2.34 23.09 -9.78
CA GLN A 185 -3.12 23.35 -11.00
C GLN A 185 -2.23 23.69 -12.20
N LYS A 186 -1.03 24.23 -11.96
CA LYS A 186 -0.03 24.48 -13.00
C LYS A 186 0.87 23.27 -13.26
N LEU A 187 1.24 22.57 -12.19
CA LEU A 187 2.16 21.43 -12.26
C LEU A 187 1.53 20.18 -12.88
N ASP A 188 0.31 19.81 -12.49
CA ASP A 188 -0.33 18.54 -12.88
C ASP A 188 -0.43 18.36 -14.41
N PRO A 189 -0.79 19.39 -15.22
CA PRO A 189 -0.75 19.28 -16.68
C PRO A 189 0.65 19.01 -17.24
N ILE A 190 1.68 19.67 -16.68
CA ILE A 190 3.08 19.48 -17.10
C ILE A 190 3.53 18.05 -16.78
N LEU A 191 3.23 17.55 -15.58
CA LEU A 191 3.55 16.17 -15.21
C LEU A 191 2.82 15.16 -16.09
N SER A 192 1.57 15.43 -16.49
CA SER A 192 0.85 14.60 -17.45
C SER A 192 1.55 14.53 -18.80
N GLU A 193 2.11 15.63 -19.31
CA GLU A 193 2.92 15.60 -20.54
C GLU A 193 4.22 14.79 -20.38
N VAL A 194 4.87 14.89 -19.21
CA VAL A 194 6.04 14.06 -18.88
C VAL A 194 5.68 12.58 -18.77
N ASP A 195 4.55 12.25 -18.13
CA ASP A 195 4.04 10.88 -18.00
C ASP A 195 3.75 10.27 -19.37
N ASN A 196 3.13 11.05 -20.27
CA ASN A 196 2.95 10.64 -21.67
C ASN A 196 4.29 10.35 -22.37
N ALA A 197 5.33 11.14 -22.12
CA ALA A 197 6.66 10.86 -22.67
C ALA A 197 7.25 9.55 -22.11
N TRP A 198 7.01 9.27 -20.82
CA TRP A 198 7.39 8.01 -20.16
C TRP A 198 6.70 6.80 -20.80
N GLU A 199 5.38 6.86 -20.95
CA GLU A 199 4.57 5.82 -21.59
C GLU A 199 4.96 5.61 -23.06
N ASN A 200 5.21 6.71 -23.78
CA ASN A 200 5.66 6.66 -25.16
C ASN A 200 7.03 5.99 -25.29
N LEU A 201 7.97 6.28 -24.38
CA LEU A 201 9.27 5.60 -24.36
C LEU A 201 9.11 4.10 -24.12
N GLU A 202 8.32 3.71 -23.10
CA GLU A 202 8.09 2.30 -22.81
C GLU A 202 7.51 1.57 -24.02
N ARG A 203 6.40 2.08 -24.56
CA ARG A 203 5.69 1.49 -25.69
C ARG A 203 6.58 1.39 -26.92
N ASP A 204 7.21 2.50 -27.32
CA ASP A 204 7.96 2.58 -28.56
C ASP A 204 9.28 1.80 -28.47
N MET A 205 9.88 1.67 -27.29
CA MET A 205 11.05 0.83 -27.06
C MET A 205 10.71 -0.67 -27.15
N ASN A 206 9.59 -1.09 -26.56
CA ASN A 206 9.11 -2.47 -26.70
C ASN A 206 8.75 -2.78 -28.16
N ALA A 207 8.24 -1.81 -28.92
CA ALA A 207 7.94 -1.96 -30.34
C ALA A 207 9.17 -2.10 -31.26
N VAL A 208 10.40 -1.84 -30.76
CA VAL A 208 11.64 -2.14 -31.50
C VAL A 208 11.90 -3.65 -31.54
N ALA A 209 11.43 -4.39 -30.53
CA ALA A 209 11.57 -5.83 -30.49
C ALA A 209 10.66 -6.50 -31.54
N SER A 210 11.16 -7.58 -32.15
CA SER A 210 10.35 -8.45 -33.00
C SER A 210 9.32 -9.22 -32.18
N ASP A 211 8.25 -9.68 -32.82
CA ASP A 211 7.21 -10.50 -32.18
C ASP A 211 7.80 -11.74 -31.49
N ASP A 212 8.83 -12.36 -32.08
CA ASP A 212 9.49 -13.52 -31.48
C ASP A 212 10.32 -13.15 -30.25
N GLN A 213 10.98 -11.99 -30.23
CA GLN A 213 11.69 -11.47 -29.05
C GLN A 213 10.69 -11.15 -27.92
N LEU A 214 9.57 -10.48 -28.24
CA LEU A 214 8.51 -10.16 -27.29
C LEU A 214 7.87 -11.43 -26.70
N ARG A 215 7.60 -12.46 -27.51
CA ARG A 215 7.06 -13.73 -27.01
C ARG A 215 8.01 -14.49 -26.09
N ARG A 216 9.32 -14.39 -26.34
CA ARG A 216 10.34 -15.09 -25.55
C ARG A 216 10.65 -14.39 -24.22
N HIS A 217 10.76 -13.06 -24.25
CA HIS A 217 11.23 -12.28 -23.11
C HIS A 217 10.13 -11.55 -22.36
N GLY A 218 8.93 -11.43 -22.96
CA GLY A 218 7.82 -10.67 -22.43
C GLY A 218 8.01 -9.16 -22.57
N HIS A 219 6.94 -8.42 -22.30
CA HIS A 219 6.94 -6.97 -22.21
C HIS A 219 7.93 -6.49 -21.13
N LEU A 220 8.73 -5.48 -21.45
CA LEU A 220 9.61 -4.84 -20.50
C LEU A 220 8.94 -3.57 -19.95
N GLU A 221 8.66 -3.54 -18.65
CA GLU A 221 8.13 -2.36 -17.98
C GLU A 221 9.25 -1.34 -17.70
N LEU A 222 8.96 -0.05 -17.88
CA LEU A 222 9.82 1.06 -17.47
C LEU A 222 9.44 1.46 -16.03
N PRO A 223 10.24 1.07 -15.01
CA PRO A 223 9.85 1.36 -13.64
C PRO A 223 10.03 2.85 -13.34
N PRO A 224 9.17 3.46 -12.50
CA PRO A 224 9.29 4.87 -12.12
C PRO A 224 10.61 5.14 -11.40
N LEU A 225 11.04 6.41 -11.40
CA LEU A 225 12.13 6.89 -10.55
C LEU A 225 11.73 6.78 -9.08
N ARG A 226 12.65 6.42 -8.18
CA ARG A 226 12.35 6.25 -6.76
C ARG A 226 13.50 6.74 -5.90
N ASP A 227 13.15 7.49 -4.87
CA ASP A 227 14.04 7.99 -3.82
C ASP A 227 13.69 7.41 -2.44
N GLN A 228 12.43 7.02 -2.25
CA GLN A 228 11.92 6.46 -1.00
C GLN A 228 11.83 4.92 -1.02
N ARG A 229 11.94 4.33 0.18
CA ARG A 229 11.76 2.88 0.37
C ARG A 229 10.31 2.43 0.23
N ILE A 230 9.38 3.26 0.67
CA ILE A 230 7.94 2.99 0.64
C ILE A 230 7.27 4.24 0.08
N ASP A 231 6.58 4.07 -1.03
CA ASP A 231 5.75 5.07 -1.69
C ASP A 231 4.52 4.38 -2.30
N THR A 232 3.61 5.15 -2.90
CA THR A 232 2.43 4.63 -3.59
C THR A 232 2.77 3.57 -4.61
N THR A 233 3.88 3.69 -5.37
CA THR A 233 4.24 2.67 -6.37
C THR A 233 4.63 1.31 -5.76
N VAL A 234 5.10 1.26 -4.49
CA VAL A 234 5.23 -0.01 -3.74
C VAL A 234 3.88 -0.46 -3.22
N MET A 235 3.14 0.47 -2.61
CA MET A 235 1.85 0.18 -1.99
C MET A 235 0.86 -0.38 -3.02
N ASP A 236 0.88 0.14 -4.23
CA ASP A 236 0.01 -0.27 -5.33
C ASP A 236 0.26 -1.72 -5.76
N LYS A 237 1.51 -2.20 -5.61
CA LYS A 237 1.87 -3.59 -5.83
C LYS A 237 1.58 -4.47 -4.62
N PHE A 238 1.68 -3.94 -3.41
CA PHE A 238 1.55 -4.70 -2.16
C PHE A 238 0.09 -4.87 -1.69
N VAL A 239 -0.69 -3.78 -1.68
CA VAL A 239 -2.06 -3.72 -1.16
C VAL A 239 -2.98 -4.76 -1.80
N PRO A 240 -2.97 -5.00 -3.13
CA PRO A 240 -3.83 -6.03 -3.74
C PRO A 240 -3.58 -7.44 -3.19
N TRP A 241 -2.30 -7.79 -3.02
CA TRP A 241 -1.90 -9.08 -2.44
C TRP A 241 -2.17 -9.17 -0.94
N PHE A 242 -1.99 -8.06 -0.23
CA PHE A 242 -2.37 -7.95 1.18
C PHE A 242 -3.87 -8.22 1.36
N ASP A 243 -4.73 -7.53 0.61
CA ASP A 243 -6.18 -7.66 0.70
C ASP A 243 -6.64 -9.09 0.37
N CYS A 244 -6.12 -9.65 -0.72
CA CYS A 244 -6.41 -11.02 -1.13
C CYS A 244 -6.00 -12.03 -0.04
N THR A 245 -4.79 -11.89 0.50
CA THR A 245 -4.27 -12.80 1.53
C THR A 245 -5.09 -12.72 2.82
N ILE A 246 -5.38 -11.50 3.30
CA ILE A 246 -6.21 -11.27 4.49
C ILE A 246 -7.61 -11.86 4.27
N GLY A 247 -8.21 -11.65 3.10
CA GLY A 247 -9.50 -12.22 2.74
C GLY A 247 -9.52 -13.74 2.83
N VAL A 248 -8.54 -14.41 2.23
CA VAL A 248 -8.41 -15.89 2.29
C VAL A 248 -8.22 -16.38 3.73
N LEU A 249 -7.34 -15.74 4.51
CA LEU A 249 -7.10 -16.09 5.91
C LEU A 249 -8.37 -15.98 6.75
N LEU A 250 -9.16 -14.93 6.57
CA LEU A 250 -10.44 -14.74 7.27
C LEU A 250 -11.52 -15.73 6.81
N ILE A 251 -11.62 -16.03 5.51
CA ILE A 251 -12.58 -17.03 4.99
C ILE A 251 -12.29 -18.40 5.60
N LEU A 252 -11.03 -18.85 5.53
CA LEU A 252 -10.60 -20.14 6.07
C LEU A 252 -10.59 -20.15 7.62
N GLY A 253 -10.52 -18.99 8.25
CA GLY A 253 -10.36 -18.85 9.69
C GLY A 253 -8.98 -19.31 10.15
N LEU A 254 -7.93 -18.92 9.43
CA LEU A 254 -6.52 -19.22 9.73
C LEU A 254 -5.80 -17.94 10.18
N PHE A 255 -5.15 -17.98 11.35
CA PHE A 255 -4.54 -16.83 12.03
C PHE A 255 -5.49 -15.63 12.14
N THR A 256 -6.76 -15.92 12.45
CA THR A 256 -7.87 -14.97 12.37
C THR A 256 -7.63 -13.69 13.21
N PRO A 257 -7.13 -13.76 14.45
CA PRO A 257 -6.79 -12.55 15.21
C PRO A 257 -5.75 -11.66 14.55
N VAL A 258 -4.70 -12.23 13.96
CA VAL A 258 -3.63 -11.46 13.32
C VAL A 258 -4.14 -10.85 12.02
N ALA A 259 -4.82 -11.64 11.20
CA ALA A 259 -5.43 -11.16 9.96
C ALA A 259 -6.44 -10.04 10.23
N ALA A 260 -7.30 -10.20 11.22
CA ALA A 260 -8.30 -9.20 11.59
C ALA A 260 -7.66 -7.93 12.20
N LEU A 261 -6.58 -8.03 12.98
CA LEU A 261 -5.85 -6.84 13.45
C LEU A 261 -5.18 -6.09 12.31
N ALA A 262 -4.56 -6.80 11.36
CA ALA A 262 -3.97 -6.19 10.18
C ALA A 262 -5.04 -5.47 9.33
N ALA A 263 -6.17 -6.13 9.07
CA ALA A 263 -7.33 -5.55 8.39
C ALA A 263 -7.86 -4.29 9.12
N ALA A 264 -8.01 -4.38 10.45
CA ALA A 264 -8.48 -3.27 11.27
C ALA A 264 -7.56 -2.05 11.18
N GLY A 265 -6.23 -2.27 11.27
CA GLY A 265 -5.24 -1.22 11.17
C GLY A 265 -5.21 -0.57 9.78
N PHE A 266 -5.28 -1.37 8.72
CA PHE A 266 -5.36 -0.89 7.35
C PHE A 266 -6.61 -0.01 7.13
N LEU A 267 -7.81 -0.52 7.43
CA LEU A 267 -9.05 0.23 7.27
C LEU A 267 -9.11 1.50 8.13
N PHE A 268 -8.56 1.43 9.34
CA PHE A 268 -8.46 2.60 10.20
C PHE A 268 -7.52 3.66 9.61
N SER A 269 -6.41 3.27 8.99
CA SER A 269 -5.52 4.20 8.29
C SER A 269 -6.23 4.88 7.11
N VAL A 270 -7.04 4.13 6.34
CA VAL A 270 -7.87 4.67 5.25
C VAL A 270 -8.86 5.70 5.80
N PHE A 271 -9.51 5.40 6.93
CA PHE A 271 -10.37 6.36 7.63
C PHE A 271 -9.63 7.62 8.06
N LEU A 272 -8.45 7.48 8.69
CA LEU A 272 -7.64 8.61 9.17
C LEU A 272 -7.16 9.51 8.03
N SER A 273 -6.90 8.96 6.84
CA SER A 273 -6.47 9.75 5.68
C SER A 273 -7.51 10.78 5.23
N GLN A 274 -8.79 10.57 5.55
CA GLN A 274 -9.89 11.44 5.15
C GLN A 274 -10.58 12.06 6.37
N PHE A 275 -9.86 12.35 7.46
CA PHE A 275 -10.45 12.87 8.69
C PHE A 275 -10.60 14.41 8.65
N PRO A 276 -11.77 14.99 9.03
CA PRO A 276 -13.02 14.31 9.35
C PRO A 276 -13.71 13.76 8.10
N PRO A 277 -14.35 12.58 8.20
CA PRO A 277 -14.98 11.91 7.06
C PRO A 277 -16.14 12.75 6.50
N ALA A 278 -16.21 12.88 5.18
CA ALA A 278 -17.38 13.42 4.49
C ALA A 278 -18.53 12.41 4.51
N THR A 279 -19.77 12.90 4.46
CA THR A 279 -20.96 12.06 4.26
C THR A 279 -21.22 11.84 2.77
N GLY A 280 -21.63 10.63 2.38
CA GLY A 280 -21.98 10.30 1.00
C GLY A 280 -21.36 8.98 0.53
N PRO A 281 -21.45 8.69 -0.77
CA PRO A 281 -20.93 7.44 -1.34
C PRO A 281 -19.41 7.26 -1.17
N THR A 282 -18.67 8.36 -1.06
CA THR A 282 -17.21 8.38 -0.87
C THR A 282 -16.79 8.46 0.61
N SER A 283 -17.73 8.24 1.53
CA SER A 283 -17.47 8.37 2.96
C SER A 283 -16.55 7.28 3.47
N THR A 284 -15.58 7.66 4.30
CA THR A 284 -14.73 6.70 5.01
C THR A 284 -15.34 6.13 6.29
N TYR A 285 -16.61 6.46 6.61
CA TYR A 285 -17.32 5.88 7.75
C TYR A 285 -17.49 4.36 7.63
N TYR A 286 -17.60 3.83 6.41
CA TYR A 286 -17.72 2.38 6.20
C TYR A 286 -16.44 1.66 6.66
N GLN A 287 -15.27 2.20 6.33
CA GLN A 287 -13.97 1.67 6.74
C GLN A 287 -13.78 1.76 8.26
N LEU A 288 -14.29 2.82 8.92
CA LEU A 288 -14.27 2.89 10.38
C LEU A 288 -15.13 1.78 11.00
N ILE A 289 -16.36 1.59 10.52
CA ILE A 289 -17.27 0.55 11.04
C ILE A 289 -16.68 -0.84 10.82
N GLU A 290 -16.15 -1.10 9.63
CA GLU A 290 -15.51 -2.36 9.29
C GLU A 290 -14.23 -2.60 10.10
N SER A 291 -13.43 -1.56 10.35
CA SER A 291 -12.29 -1.63 11.26
C SER A 291 -12.72 -2.05 12.67
N MET A 292 -13.81 -1.47 13.21
CA MET A 292 -14.34 -1.88 14.52
C MET A 292 -14.85 -3.33 14.51
N ALA A 293 -15.48 -3.77 13.41
CA ALA A 293 -15.91 -5.15 13.24
C ALA A 293 -14.72 -6.12 13.21
N CYS A 294 -13.63 -5.75 12.55
CA CYS A 294 -12.37 -6.49 12.55
C CYS A 294 -11.78 -6.59 13.97
N LEU A 295 -11.83 -5.54 14.79
CA LEU A 295 -11.42 -5.60 16.20
C LEU A 295 -12.30 -6.55 17.03
N VAL A 296 -13.60 -6.64 16.74
CA VAL A 296 -14.49 -7.64 17.36
C VAL A 296 -14.07 -9.06 16.96
N ILE A 297 -13.77 -9.31 15.68
CA ILE A 297 -13.26 -10.62 15.22
C ILE A 297 -11.93 -10.95 15.92
N ALA A 298 -11.02 -9.98 15.99
CA ALA A 298 -9.69 -10.16 16.57
C ALA A 298 -9.72 -10.49 18.07
N SER A 299 -10.61 -9.83 18.81
CA SER A 299 -10.73 -9.99 20.27
C SER A 299 -11.51 -11.24 20.67
N THR A 300 -12.48 -11.68 19.85
CA THR A 300 -13.35 -12.83 20.16
C THR A 300 -12.74 -14.18 19.78
N GLY A 301 -11.66 -14.19 18.99
CA GLY A 301 -11.03 -15.42 18.50
C GLY A 301 -11.93 -16.19 17.54
N ALA A 302 -12.63 -15.47 16.65
CA ALA A 302 -13.67 -16.03 15.78
C ALA A 302 -13.21 -17.20 14.91
N GLY A 303 -11.92 -17.31 14.60
CA GLY A 303 -11.33 -18.46 13.88
C GLY A 303 -11.51 -19.81 14.57
N ARG A 304 -11.71 -19.80 15.89
CA ARG A 304 -11.99 -21.02 16.68
C ARG A 304 -13.40 -21.55 16.48
N PHE A 305 -14.31 -20.76 15.92
CA PHE A 305 -15.64 -21.17 15.51
C PHE A 305 -15.63 -21.44 14.00
N ALA A 306 -15.81 -22.70 13.59
CA ALA A 306 -15.85 -23.09 12.17
C ALA A 306 -14.68 -22.51 11.33
N GLY A 307 -13.45 -22.61 11.83
CA GLY A 307 -12.24 -22.14 11.13
C GLY A 307 -11.03 -23.02 11.46
N LEU A 308 -9.96 -22.91 10.65
CA LEU A 308 -8.74 -23.71 10.79
C LEU A 308 -7.99 -23.45 12.12
N ASP A 309 -8.14 -22.28 12.72
CA ASP A 309 -7.61 -21.98 14.05
C ASP A 309 -8.11 -22.95 15.12
N SER A 310 -9.31 -23.52 14.94
CA SER A 310 -9.83 -24.56 15.85
C SER A 310 -9.00 -25.85 15.82
N ILE A 311 -8.52 -26.25 14.64
CA ILE A 311 -7.70 -27.46 14.43
C ILE A 311 -6.32 -27.24 15.05
N ILE A 312 -5.70 -26.09 14.75
CA ILE A 312 -4.39 -25.72 15.29
C ILE A 312 -4.45 -25.69 16.82
N HIS A 313 -5.47 -25.04 17.37
CA HIS A 313 -5.65 -24.94 18.81
C HIS A 313 -5.89 -26.31 19.48
N ALA A 314 -6.65 -27.21 18.85
CA ALA A 314 -6.87 -28.56 19.34
C ALA A 314 -5.57 -29.40 19.34
N ALA A 315 -4.72 -29.25 18.32
CA ALA A 315 -3.44 -29.94 18.24
C ALA A 315 -2.50 -29.59 19.42
N PHE A 316 -2.43 -28.30 19.78
CA PHE A 316 -1.60 -27.85 20.92
C PHE A 316 -2.12 -28.28 22.28
N HIS A 317 -3.44 -28.42 22.45
CA HIS A 317 -4.00 -28.89 23.71
C HIS A 317 -3.83 -30.40 23.92
N ARG A 318 -3.87 -31.21 22.84
CA ARG A 318 -3.59 -32.66 22.93
C ARG A 318 -2.15 -32.97 23.29
N GLY A 319 -1.17 -32.21 22.78
CA GLY A 319 0.25 -32.42 23.08
C GLY A 319 0.61 -32.26 24.56
N ARG A 320 -0.04 -31.33 25.28
CA ARG A 320 0.20 -31.13 26.72
C ARG A 320 -0.33 -32.26 27.61
N SER A 321 -1.35 -32.98 27.17
CA SER A 321 -1.88 -34.13 27.90
C SER A 321 -0.96 -35.35 27.84
N HIS A 322 -0.14 -35.45 26.78
CA HIS A 322 0.83 -36.53 26.61
C HIS A 322 2.16 -36.29 27.34
N GLU A 323 2.52 -35.04 27.65
CA GLU A 323 3.72 -34.72 28.45
C GLU A 323 3.48 -34.80 29.97
N GLN A 324 2.22 -34.99 30.42
CA GLN A 324 1.84 -34.99 31.84
C GLN A 324 1.42 -36.37 32.38
N GLY A 325 1.51 -37.42 31.55
CA GLY A 325 1.35 -38.83 31.95
C GLY A 325 2.66 -39.57 31.83
#